data_AF-Q9NW56-F1
#
_entry.id   AF-Q9NW56-F1
#
_cell.length_a   1.000
_cell.length_b   1.000
_cell.length_c   1.000
_cell.angle_alpha   90.00
_cell.angle_beta   90.00
_cell.angle_gamma   90.00
#
_symmetry.space_group_name_H-M   'P 1'
#
loop_
_entity.id
_entity.type
_entity.pdbx_description
1 polymer ?
#
loop_
_entity_poly.entity_id
_entity_poly.type
_entity_poly.pdbx_seq_one_letter_code
_entity_poly.pdbx_strand_id
1 'polypeptide(L)'
;MFRHTDSLFPILLQTLSDESDEVILKDLEVLAEIASSPAGQTDDPGPLDGPDLQASHSELQVPTPGRAGLLNTSGTKGLECSPSTPTMNSYFYKFMINLLKRFSSEWKLLEVRGPFIIRQLCLLLNAENIFHSMADILLREEDLKFASTMVHALNTILLTSTELFQLRNQLKDLKTLESQNLFCCLYRSWCHNPVTTVSLCFLTQNYRHAYDLIQKFGDLEVTVDFLAEVDKLVQLIECPIFTYLRLQLLDVKNNPYLIKALYGLLMLLPQSSAFQLLSHRLQCVPNPELLQTEDSLKAAPKSQKADSPSIDYAELLQHFEKVQNKHLEVRHQRSGRGDHLDRRVVL
;
A
#
# COMPACT_ATOMS: atom_id res chain seq x y z
N MET A 1 -4.39 32.20 -9.08
CA MET A 1 -5.11 31.21 -8.26
C MET A 1 -4.19 30.27 -7.46
N PHE A 2 -2.94 30.04 -7.88
CA PHE A 2 -2.12 28.88 -7.43
C PHE A 2 -0.93 29.20 -6.49
N ARG A 3 -0.93 30.34 -5.79
CA ARG A 3 -0.03 30.61 -4.64
C ARG A 3 -0.67 30.33 -3.28
N HIS A 4 -1.92 29.88 -3.27
CA HIS A 4 -2.73 29.67 -2.07
C HIS A 4 -3.08 28.20 -1.83
N THR A 5 -2.54 27.26 -2.60
CA THR A 5 -2.79 25.82 -2.39
C THR A 5 -2.33 25.39 -1.00
N ASP A 6 -1.24 25.97 -0.49
CA ASP A 6 -0.74 25.73 0.86
C ASP A 6 -1.68 26.30 1.95
N SER A 7 -2.53 27.28 1.63
CA SER A 7 -3.61 27.78 2.52
C SER A 7 -4.96 27.12 2.28
N LEU A 8 -5.22 26.61 1.09
CA LEU A 8 -6.51 26.05 0.69
C LEU A 8 -6.65 24.60 1.15
N PHE A 9 -5.61 23.77 0.98
CA PHE A 9 -5.66 22.37 1.40
C PHE A 9 -5.99 22.20 2.89
N PRO A 10 -5.38 22.93 3.84
CA PRO A 10 -5.75 22.80 5.25
C PRO A 10 -7.22 23.12 5.55
N ILE A 11 -7.80 24.09 4.83
CA ILE A 11 -9.20 24.51 5.00
C ILE A 11 -10.15 23.44 4.45
N LEU A 12 -9.91 22.98 3.21
CA LEU A 12 -10.70 21.91 2.59
C LEU A 12 -10.61 20.63 3.43
N LEU A 13 -9.40 20.22 3.80
CA LEU A 13 -9.19 19.06 4.69
C LEU A 13 -9.86 19.19 6.07
N GLN A 14 -10.18 20.41 6.53
CA GLN A 14 -10.97 20.59 7.75
C GLN A 14 -12.43 20.20 7.59
N THR A 15 -12.97 20.33 6.37
CA THR A 15 -14.33 19.90 6.06
C THR A 15 -14.47 18.38 5.97
N LEU A 16 -13.36 17.62 5.90
CA LEU A 16 -13.40 16.17 5.99
C LEU A 16 -13.87 15.63 7.35
N SER A 17 -13.85 16.48 8.39
CA SER A 17 -14.42 16.16 9.71
C SER A 17 -15.93 16.47 9.81
N ASP A 18 -16.58 16.89 8.73
CA ASP A 18 -18.02 17.21 8.72
C ASP A 18 -18.90 15.97 8.99
N GLU A 19 -20.10 16.18 9.51
CA GLU A 19 -21.06 15.11 9.76
C GLU A 19 -21.75 14.61 8.47
N SER A 20 -21.85 15.47 7.45
CA SER A 20 -22.52 15.17 6.18
C SER A 20 -21.58 14.51 5.17
N ASP A 21 -21.93 13.30 4.77
CA ASP A 21 -21.23 12.56 3.71
C ASP A 21 -21.26 13.34 2.37
N GLU A 22 -22.33 14.08 2.08
CA GLU A 22 -22.44 14.88 0.85
C GLU A 22 -21.41 16.01 0.81
N VAL A 23 -21.14 16.66 1.95
CA VAL A 23 -20.15 17.74 2.06
C VAL A 23 -18.76 17.17 1.82
N ILE A 24 -18.45 16.04 2.47
CA ILE A 24 -17.17 15.34 2.30
C ILE A 24 -16.98 14.91 0.83
N LEU A 25 -18.00 14.35 0.19
CA LEU A 25 -17.92 13.93 -1.21
C LEU A 25 -17.59 15.11 -2.13
N LYS A 26 -18.26 16.25 -1.95
CA LYS A 26 -17.99 17.45 -2.76
C LYS A 26 -16.62 18.06 -2.48
N ASP A 27 -16.16 18.03 -1.24
CA ASP A 27 -14.80 18.48 -0.92
C ASP A 27 -13.75 17.57 -1.56
N LEU A 28 -13.94 16.25 -1.51
CA LEU A 28 -13.04 15.28 -2.15
C LEU A 28 -13.02 15.41 -3.68
N GLU A 29 -14.16 15.71 -4.32
CA GLU A 29 -14.22 16.02 -5.76
C GLU A 29 -13.33 17.24 -6.09
N VAL A 30 -13.45 18.32 -5.32
CA VAL A 30 -12.65 19.54 -5.52
C VAL A 30 -11.16 19.26 -5.27
N LEU A 31 -10.83 18.54 -4.19
CA LEU A 31 -9.46 18.15 -3.88
C LEU A 31 -8.85 17.27 -4.98
N ALA A 32 -9.62 16.34 -5.53
CA ALA A 32 -9.18 15.48 -6.63
C ALA A 32 -8.96 16.27 -7.93
N GLU A 33 -9.81 17.25 -8.23
CA GLU A 33 -9.64 18.13 -9.39
C GLU A 33 -8.37 18.99 -9.27
N ILE A 34 -8.11 19.58 -8.09
CA ILE A 34 -6.89 20.33 -7.81
C ILE A 34 -5.66 19.42 -7.94
N ALA A 35 -5.70 18.21 -7.36
CA ALA A 35 -4.62 17.24 -7.40
C ALA A 35 -4.31 16.72 -8.81
N SER A 36 -5.31 16.74 -9.71
CA SER A 36 -5.17 16.31 -11.11
C SER A 36 -4.78 17.45 -12.06
N SER A 37 -4.72 18.70 -11.57
CA SER A 37 -4.51 19.88 -12.41
C SER A 37 -3.13 19.89 -13.10
N PRO A 38 -3.04 20.05 -14.44
CA PRO A 38 -1.78 20.10 -15.17
C PRO A 38 -0.80 21.17 -14.69
N ALA A 39 -1.31 22.24 -14.05
CA ALA A 39 -0.51 23.33 -13.48
C ALA A 39 0.44 22.90 -12.34
N GLY A 40 0.36 21.65 -11.87
CA GLY A 40 1.27 21.09 -10.88
C GLY A 40 2.27 20.07 -11.43
N GLN A 41 2.24 19.82 -12.74
CA GLN A 41 3.33 19.16 -13.44
C GLN A 41 4.48 20.16 -13.48
N THR A 42 5.52 19.92 -12.69
CA THR A 42 6.77 20.67 -12.83
C THR A 42 7.44 20.19 -14.10
N ASP A 43 7.59 21.07 -15.09
CA ASP A 43 8.47 20.81 -16.23
C ASP A 43 9.84 20.37 -15.69
N ASP A 44 10.33 19.24 -16.22
CA ASP A 44 11.65 18.70 -15.90
C ASP A 44 12.71 19.79 -16.11
N PRO A 45 13.59 20.10 -15.14
CA PRO A 45 14.73 20.95 -15.40
C PRO A 45 15.69 20.16 -16.29
N GLY A 46 15.57 20.35 -17.61
CA GLY A 46 16.53 19.86 -18.58
C GLY A 46 17.97 20.26 -18.20
N PRO A 47 18.99 19.52 -18.66
CA PRO A 47 20.35 19.62 -18.14
C PRO A 47 20.88 21.06 -18.26
N LEU A 48 21.38 21.58 -17.15
CA LEU A 48 22.11 22.84 -17.08
C LEU A 48 23.34 22.78 -17.99
N ASP A 49 23.29 23.48 -19.11
CA ASP A 49 24.48 23.96 -19.80
C ASP A 49 24.27 25.40 -20.28
N GLY A 50 25.07 26.32 -19.72
CA GLY A 50 25.32 27.65 -20.30
C GLY A 50 24.58 28.84 -19.65
N PRO A 51 25.30 29.89 -19.20
CA PRO A 51 24.69 31.08 -18.64
C PRO A 51 24.33 32.05 -19.77
N ASP A 52 23.11 32.58 -19.79
CA ASP A 52 22.90 33.95 -20.27
C ASP A 52 21.62 34.57 -19.72
N LEU A 53 21.79 35.80 -19.25
CA LEU A 53 20.80 36.68 -18.67
C LEU A 53 19.82 37.15 -19.75
N GLN A 54 18.50 36.93 -19.57
CA GLN A 54 17.54 37.94 -19.99
C GLN A 54 16.18 37.81 -19.28
N ALA A 55 15.90 38.79 -18.43
CA ALA A 55 14.57 39.07 -17.92
C ALA A 55 13.60 39.34 -19.07
N SER A 56 12.46 38.66 -19.09
CA SER A 56 11.35 38.97 -19.98
C SER A 56 10.04 38.93 -19.21
N HIS A 57 9.46 40.12 -19.06
CA HIS A 57 8.13 40.36 -18.53
C HIS A 57 7.07 39.62 -19.35
N SER A 58 6.13 38.93 -18.68
CA SER A 58 4.92 38.42 -19.33
C SER A 58 3.86 39.52 -19.39
N GLU A 59 3.62 40.08 -20.58
CA GLU A 59 2.41 40.84 -20.87
C GLU A 59 1.35 39.92 -21.49
N LEU A 60 0.14 39.98 -20.93
CA LEU A 60 -1.06 39.29 -21.42
C LEU A 60 -1.51 39.89 -22.76
N GLN A 61 -1.79 39.04 -23.75
CA GLN A 61 -2.52 39.45 -24.97
C GLN A 61 -3.84 38.68 -25.14
N VAL A 62 -4.90 39.46 -25.32
CA VAL A 62 -6.30 39.07 -25.53
C VAL A 62 -6.57 38.88 -27.04
N PRO A 63 -7.39 37.90 -27.48
CA PRO A 63 -7.64 37.67 -28.90
C PRO A 63 -8.92 38.36 -29.40
N THR A 64 -8.92 38.86 -30.65
CA THR A 64 -10.13 39.12 -31.46
C THR A 64 -9.87 38.90 -32.96
N PRO A 65 -10.93 38.67 -33.79
CA PRO A 65 -10.93 37.66 -34.86
C PRO A 65 -10.96 38.23 -36.30
N GLY A 66 -10.62 37.41 -37.31
CA GLY A 66 -10.80 37.80 -38.71
C GLY A 66 -10.34 36.81 -39.80
N ARG A 67 -11.16 35.78 -40.05
CA ARG A 67 -11.58 35.20 -41.37
C ARG A 67 -10.54 34.78 -42.46
N ALA A 68 -10.60 33.47 -42.75
CA ALA A 68 -10.56 32.76 -44.05
C ALA A 68 -9.24 32.51 -44.82
N GLY A 69 -8.91 31.20 -44.96
CA GLY A 69 -8.84 30.57 -46.28
C GLY A 69 -7.50 30.02 -46.78
N LEU A 70 -7.42 28.67 -46.83
CA LEU A 70 -6.72 27.81 -47.82
C LEU A 70 -5.21 27.46 -47.62
N LEU A 71 -5.03 26.24 -47.10
CA LEU A 71 -4.28 25.08 -47.63
C LEU A 71 -2.87 25.24 -48.23
N ASN A 72 -1.89 24.63 -47.54
CA ASN A 72 -0.85 23.68 -48.01
C ASN A 72 0.24 23.63 -46.90
N THR A 73 1.03 22.59 -46.58
CA THR A 73 1.19 21.16 -46.89
C THR A 73 2.30 20.63 -45.95
N SER A 74 2.38 19.31 -45.74
CA SER A 74 3.54 18.50 -45.32
C SER A 74 3.88 18.36 -43.83
N GLY A 75 3.98 17.10 -43.36
CA GLY A 75 4.35 16.74 -42.00
C GLY A 75 4.11 15.26 -41.68
N THR A 76 4.97 14.41 -42.22
CA THR A 76 4.99 12.94 -42.20
C THR A 76 5.36 12.34 -40.83
N LYS A 77 4.69 11.24 -40.42
CA LYS A 77 5.11 10.16 -39.46
C LYS A 77 5.55 10.63 -38.05
N GLY A 78 4.85 10.28 -36.97
CA GLY A 78 4.70 8.92 -36.47
C GLY A 78 5.87 8.58 -35.54
N LEU A 79 5.66 8.60 -34.21
CA LEU A 79 6.31 7.66 -33.29
C LEU A 79 5.64 7.74 -31.91
N GLU A 80 5.36 6.56 -31.40
CA GLU A 80 4.83 6.25 -30.08
C GLU A 80 5.68 6.87 -28.97
N CYS A 81 5.03 7.35 -27.91
CA CYS A 81 5.69 7.61 -26.64
C CYS A 81 4.80 7.11 -25.50
N SER A 82 5.02 5.84 -25.18
CA SER A 82 5.15 5.34 -23.82
C SER A 82 6.40 4.43 -23.85
N PRO A 83 7.17 4.26 -22.76
CA PRO A 83 6.72 4.28 -21.38
C PRO A 83 7.67 5.04 -20.42
N SER A 84 7.29 5.08 -19.13
CA SER A 84 8.14 5.14 -17.92
C SER A 84 7.87 6.34 -17.00
N THR A 85 7.39 6.01 -15.79
CA THR A 85 7.23 6.85 -14.58
C THR A 85 6.29 8.06 -14.69
N PRO A 86 5.17 8.10 -13.94
CA PRO A 86 4.40 9.33 -13.82
C PRO A 86 5.25 10.30 -13.00
N THR A 87 5.70 11.39 -13.60
CA THR A 87 6.08 12.59 -12.86
C THR A 87 4.85 12.99 -12.05
N MET A 88 4.79 12.52 -10.79
CA MET A 88 3.62 12.73 -9.94
C MET A 88 3.42 14.22 -9.76
N ASN A 89 2.21 14.69 -10.05
CA ASN A 89 1.82 16.06 -9.90
C ASN A 89 2.20 16.57 -8.49
N SER A 90 2.93 17.68 -8.41
CA SER A 90 3.37 18.25 -7.13
C SER A 90 2.19 18.58 -6.21
N TYR A 91 1.03 18.96 -6.78
CA TYR A 91 -0.20 19.19 -6.01
C TYR A 91 -0.79 17.90 -5.46
N PHE A 92 -0.74 16.81 -6.22
CA PHE A 92 -1.16 15.49 -5.74
C PHE A 92 -0.33 15.04 -4.54
N TYR A 93 0.99 15.13 -4.65
CA TYR A 93 1.88 14.71 -3.55
C TYR A 93 1.69 15.63 -2.31
N LYS A 94 1.56 16.95 -2.51
CA LYS A 94 1.22 17.88 -1.43
C LYS A 94 -0.12 17.55 -0.77
N PHE A 95 -1.14 17.22 -1.55
CA PHE A 95 -2.45 16.82 -1.04
C PHE A 95 -2.33 15.57 -0.16
N MET A 96 -1.63 14.52 -0.62
CA MET A 96 -1.42 13.29 0.13
C MET A 96 -0.67 13.52 1.45
N ILE A 97 0.36 14.38 1.45
CA ILE A 97 1.06 14.77 2.69
C ILE A 97 0.11 15.45 3.66
N ASN A 98 -0.67 16.44 3.21
CA ASN A 98 -1.57 17.17 4.09
C ASN A 98 -2.70 16.28 4.63
N LEU A 99 -3.20 15.33 3.82
CA LEU A 99 -4.19 14.35 4.23
C LEU A 99 -3.64 13.43 5.34
N LEU A 100 -2.45 12.86 5.16
CA LEU A 100 -1.82 12.00 6.18
C LEU A 100 -1.51 12.78 7.46
N LYS A 101 -1.03 14.03 7.36
CA LYS A 101 -0.84 14.91 8.52
C LYS A 101 -2.15 15.20 9.26
N ARG A 102 -3.26 15.31 8.54
CA ARG A 102 -4.58 15.49 9.16
C ARG A 102 -5.01 14.22 9.90
N PHE A 103 -4.83 13.04 9.29
CA PHE A 103 -5.09 11.77 9.97
C PHE A 103 -4.19 11.54 11.19
N SER A 104 -2.93 11.97 11.16
CA SER A 104 -2.05 11.84 12.33
C SER A 104 -2.42 12.81 13.46
N SER A 105 -2.88 14.01 13.12
CA SER A 105 -3.35 15.01 14.09
C SER A 105 -4.70 14.63 14.71
N GLU A 106 -5.58 13.99 13.93
CA GLU A 106 -6.96 13.67 14.33
C GLU A 106 -7.26 12.18 14.13
N TRP A 107 -6.79 11.34 15.06
CA TRP A 107 -6.89 9.88 14.95
C TRP A 107 -8.34 9.35 14.81
N LYS A 108 -9.31 10.03 15.43
CA LYS A 108 -10.74 9.68 15.33
C LYS A 108 -11.26 9.82 13.90
N LEU A 109 -10.74 10.78 13.14
CA LEU A 109 -11.10 10.96 11.75
C LEU A 109 -10.66 9.75 10.92
N LEU A 110 -9.45 9.24 11.16
CA LEU A 110 -8.95 8.03 10.50
C LEU A 110 -9.81 6.80 10.85
N GLU A 111 -10.17 6.61 12.11
CA GLU A 111 -10.95 5.45 12.54
C GLU A 111 -12.38 5.45 11.98
N VAL A 112 -13.07 6.59 12.05
CA VAL A 112 -14.50 6.68 11.69
C VAL A 112 -14.70 6.94 10.20
N ARG A 113 -13.91 7.86 9.61
CA ARG A 113 -14.12 8.35 8.23
C ARG A 113 -13.01 7.96 7.27
N GLY A 114 -11.83 7.57 7.77
CA GLY A 114 -10.67 7.21 6.94
C GLY A 114 -10.99 6.21 5.83
N PRO A 115 -11.65 5.07 6.11
CA PRO A 115 -12.02 4.11 5.07
C PRO A 115 -12.91 4.71 3.98
N PHE A 116 -13.87 5.55 4.33
CA PHE A 116 -14.75 6.22 3.36
C PHE A 116 -13.97 7.19 2.48
N ILE A 117 -13.16 8.07 3.10
CA ILE A 117 -12.35 9.07 2.39
C ILE A 117 -11.39 8.40 1.39
N ILE A 118 -10.63 7.40 1.84
CA ILE A 118 -9.63 6.71 1.00
C ILE A 118 -10.32 5.96 -0.14
N ARG A 119 -11.45 5.29 0.11
CA ARG A 119 -12.23 4.61 -0.94
C ARG A 119 -12.72 5.58 -1.99
N GLN A 120 -13.27 6.72 -1.56
CA GLN A 120 -13.74 7.73 -2.49
C GLN A 120 -12.59 8.33 -3.30
N LEU A 121 -11.43 8.58 -2.67
CA LEU A 121 -10.24 9.03 -3.40
C LEU A 121 -9.78 8.00 -4.44
N CYS A 122 -9.86 6.70 -4.14
CA CYS A 122 -9.55 5.64 -5.10
C CYS A 122 -10.54 5.56 -6.28
N LEU A 123 -11.74 6.15 -6.14
CA LEU A 123 -12.71 6.30 -7.24
C LEU A 123 -12.45 7.56 -8.08
N LEU A 124 -12.03 8.64 -7.43
CA LEU A 124 -11.81 9.94 -8.07
C LEU A 124 -10.43 10.06 -8.74
N LEU A 125 -9.43 9.35 -8.20
CA LEU A 125 -8.03 9.39 -8.62
C LEU A 125 -7.51 7.97 -8.88
N ASN A 126 -6.33 7.87 -9.48
CA ASN A 126 -5.70 6.57 -9.68
C ASN A 126 -5.26 5.95 -8.35
N ALA A 127 -5.84 4.80 -8.00
CA ALA A 127 -5.57 4.06 -6.78
C ALA A 127 -4.10 3.63 -6.63
N GLU A 128 -3.41 3.25 -7.71
CA GLU A 128 -2.00 2.89 -7.66
C GLU A 128 -1.14 4.08 -7.19
N ASN A 129 -1.42 5.27 -7.71
CA ASN A 129 -0.71 6.49 -7.32
C ASN A 129 -0.99 6.87 -5.86
N ILE A 130 -2.23 6.66 -5.39
CA ILE A 130 -2.60 6.90 -3.99
C ILE A 130 -1.82 5.97 -3.08
N PHE A 131 -1.87 4.66 -3.33
CA PHE A 131 -1.17 3.67 -2.51
C PHE A 131 0.34 3.85 -2.55
N HIS A 132 0.92 4.15 -3.72
CA HIS A 132 2.35 4.42 -3.84
C HIS A 132 2.78 5.68 -3.07
N SER A 133 2.04 6.79 -3.22
CA SER A 133 2.37 8.05 -2.53
C SER A 133 2.19 7.94 -1.01
N MET A 134 1.11 7.31 -0.55
CA MET A 134 0.91 7.06 0.88
C MET A 134 2.01 6.17 1.45
N ALA A 135 2.44 5.13 0.74
CA ALA A 135 3.53 4.26 1.15
C ALA A 135 4.87 5.00 1.27
N ASP A 136 5.22 5.85 0.30
CA ASP A 136 6.45 6.67 0.34
C ASP A 136 6.44 7.70 1.49
N ILE A 137 5.28 8.34 1.75
CA ILE A 137 5.13 9.26 2.87
C ILE A 137 5.24 8.51 4.21
N LEU A 138 4.56 7.37 4.35
CA LEU A 138 4.58 6.56 5.57
C LEU A 138 5.97 6.00 5.91
N LEU A 139 6.81 5.74 4.91
CA LEU A 139 8.19 5.28 5.13
C LEU A 139 9.04 6.33 5.88
N ARG A 140 8.70 7.61 5.76
CA ARG A 140 9.40 8.74 6.40
C ARG A 140 8.74 9.18 7.71
N GLU A 141 7.64 8.53 8.10
CA GLU A 141 6.85 8.92 9.26
C GLU A 141 7.60 8.63 10.57
N GLU A 142 7.61 9.60 11.48
CA GLU A 142 8.30 9.47 12.77
C GLU A 142 7.41 8.79 13.82
N ASP A 143 6.10 9.04 13.78
CA ASP A 143 5.16 8.36 14.67
C ASP A 143 4.85 6.94 14.18
N LEU A 144 5.63 6.00 14.71
CA LEU A 144 5.50 4.58 14.45
C LEU A 144 4.11 4.02 14.78
N LYS A 145 3.41 4.56 15.79
CA LYS A 145 2.06 4.08 16.16
C LYS A 145 1.06 4.49 15.07
N PHE A 146 1.09 5.75 14.66
CA PHE A 146 0.26 6.23 13.55
C PHE A 146 0.56 5.47 12.26
N ALA A 147 1.84 5.28 11.91
CA ALA A 147 2.24 4.55 10.72
C ALA A 147 1.66 3.12 10.71
N SER A 148 1.73 2.40 11.83
CA SER A 148 1.16 1.05 11.97
C SER A 148 -0.37 1.04 11.79
N THR A 149 -1.09 1.98 12.44
CA THR A 149 -2.55 2.10 12.29
C THR A 149 -2.97 2.47 10.87
N MET A 150 -2.25 3.40 10.22
CA MET A 150 -2.54 3.80 8.85
C MET A 150 -2.30 2.66 7.85
N VAL A 151 -1.18 1.93 7.99
CA VAL A 151 -0.89 0.73 7.20
C VAL A 151 -1.98 -0.32 7.39
N HIS A 152 -2.45 -0.55 8.62
CA HIS A 152 -3.54 -1.47 8.90
C HIS A 152 -4.85 -1.06 8.20
N ALA A 153 -5.20 0.23 8.25
CA ALA A 153 -6.35 0.78 7.56
C ALA A 153 -6.23 0.59 6.03
N LEU A 154 -5.08 0.95 5.44
CA LEU A 154 -4.81 0.78 4.01
C LEU A 154 -4.89 -0.68 3.58
N ASN A 155 -4.34 -1.61 4.37
CA ASN A 155 -4.43 -3.04 4.09
C ASN A 155 -5.87 -3.53 4.13
N THR A 156 -6.65 -3.11 5.13
CA THR A 156 -8.06 -3.47 5.24
C THR A 156 -8.86 -2.97 4.04
N ILE A 157 -8.65 -1.72 3.63
CA ILE A 157 -9.27 -1.13 2.44
C ILE A 157 -8.84 -1.90 1.20
N LEU A 158 -7.53 -2.14 1.01
CA LEU A 158 -7.01 -2.92 -0.12
C LEU A 158 -7.70 -4.28 -0.28
N LEU A 159 -7.94 -4.98 0.83
CA LEU A 159 -8.50 -6.33 0.80
C LEU A 159 -10.03 -6.38 0.71
N THR A 160 -10.73 -5.38 1.25
CA THR A 160 -12.20 -5.41 1.38
C THR A 160 -12.92 -4.58 0.31
N SER A 161 -12.31 -3.50 -0.16
CA SER A 161 -12.92 -2.55 -1.10
C SER A 161 -13.05 -3.12 -2.52
N THR A 162 -14.24 -2.99 -3.12
CA THR A 162 -14.52 -3.44 -4.49
C THR A 162 -13.82 -2.56 -5.52
N GLU A 163 -13.63 -1.29 -5.21
CA GLU A 163 -12.97 -0.26 -6.02
C GLU A 163 -11.51 -0.62 -6.34
N LEU A 164 -10.87 -1.42 -5.47
CA LEU A 164 -9.47 -1.84 -5.61
C LEU A 164 -9.31 -3.21 -6.27
N PHE A 165 -10.35 -3.72 -6.94
CA PHE A 165 -10.29 -5.01 -7.64
C PHE A 165 -9.17 -5.07 -8.70
N GLN A 166 -9.01 -4.02 -9.50
CA GLN A 166 -7.97 -3.97 -10.54
C GLN A 166 -6.56 -3.94 -9.91
N LEU A 167 -6.34 -3.08 -8.92
CA LEU A 167 -5.06 -2.97 -8.21
C LEU A 167 -4.66 -4.28 -7.54
N ARG A 168 -5.62 -4.97 -6.91
CA ARG A 168 -5.41 -6.30 -6.32
C ARG A 168 -4.96 -7.32 -7.34
N ASN A 169 -5.56 -7.35 -8.53
CA ASN A 169 -5.17 -8.30 -9.57
C ASN A 169 -3.77 -8.00 -10.12
N GLN A 170 -3.41 -6.73 -10.27
CA GLN A 170 -2.05 -6.32 -10.66
C GLN A 170 -1.01 -6.77 -9.62
N LEU A 171 -1.27 -6.51 -8.33
CA LEU A 171 -0.41 -6.94 -7.22
C LEU A 171 -0.35 -8.47 -7.08
N LYS A 172 -1.45 -9.17 -7.38
CA LYS A 172 -1.51 -10.64 -7.29
C LYS A 172 -0.63 -11.33 -8.34
N ASP A 173 -0.56 -10.75 -9.54
CA ASP A 173 0.15 -11.35 -10.68
C ASP A 173 1.64 -10.97 -10.74
N LEU A 174 2.02 -9.79 -10.22
CA LEU A 174 3.39 -9.23 -10.23
C LEU A 174 4.10 -9.33 -11.60
N LYS A 175 3.33 -9.20 -12.69
CA LYS A 175 3.82 -9.40 -14.06
C LYS A 175 4.62 -8.21 -14.58
N THR A 176 4.27 -7.00 -14.17
CA THR A 176 4.88 -5.76 -14.68
C THR A 176 5.91 -5.22 -13.70
N LEU A 177 6.92 -4.51 -14.21
CA LEU A 177 7.92 -3.84 -13.36
C LEU A 177 7.26 -2.81 -12.43
N GLU A 178 6.23 -2.12 -12.91
CA GLU A 178 5.43 -1.18 -12.10
C GLU A 178 4.76 -1.88 -10.91
N SER A 179 4.12 -3.05 -11.13
CA SER A 179 3.50 -3.82 -10.05
C SER A 179 4.52 -4.35 -9.03
N GLN A 180 5.74 -4.69 -9.48
CA GLN A 180 6.82 -5.12 -8.60
C GLN A 180 7.38 -3.94 -7.78
N ASN A 181 7.55 -2.78 -8.40
CA ASN A 181 7.97 -1.55 -7.71
C ASN A 181 6.93 -1.11 -6.68
N LEU A 182 5.64 -1.14 -7.04
CA LEU A 182 4.54 -0.87 -6.12
C LEU A 182 4.56 -1.85 -4.95
N PHE A 183 4.70 -3.15 -5.21
CA PHE A 183 4.81 -4.15 -4.15
C PHE A 183 5.99 -3.85 -3.21
N CYS A 184 7.18 -3.55 -3.74
CA CYS A 184 8.34 -3.21 -2.92
C CYS A 184 8.12 -1.93 -2.09
N CYS A 185 7.47 -0.91 -2.66
CA CYS A 185 7.14 0.33 -1.97
C CYS A 185 6.14 0.10 -0.83
N LEU A 186 5.07 -0.63 -1.11
CA LEU A 186 4.07 -1.04 -0.12
C LEU A 186 4.70 -1.91 0.95
N TYR A 187 5.49 -2.92 0.58
CA TYR A 187 6.12 -3.82 1.53
C TYR A 187 6.98 -3.05 2.54
N ARG A 188 7.80 -2.10 2.08
CA ARG A 188 8.70 -1.32 2.95
C ARG A 188 7.96 -0.50 4.01
N SER A 189 6.79 0.05 3.69
CA SER A 189 5.96 0.75 4.68
C SER A 189 5.06 -0.22 5.46
N TRP A 190 4.61 -1.32 4.87
CA TRP A 190 3.78 -2.32 5.53
C TRP A 190 4.53 -3.02 6.67
N CYS A 191 5.87 -3.04 6.60
CA CYS A 191 6.74 -3.49 7.68
C CYS A 191 6.51 -2.79 9.03
N HIS A 192 5.77 -1.67 9.10
CA HIS A 192 5.36 -1.10 10.38
C HIS A 192 4.35 -1.99 11.13
N ASN A 193 3.62 -2.85 10.43
CA ASN A 193 2.71 -3.82 11.02
C ASN A 193 2.99 -5.24 10.45
N PRO A 194 3.43 -6.19 11.29
CA PRO A 194 3.85 -7.50 10.83
C PRO A 194 2.71 -8.32 10.19
N VAL A 195 1.51 -8.29 10.78
CA VAL A 195 0.37 -9.05 10.28
C VAL A 195 -0.08 -8.55 8.91
N THR A 196 -0.07 -7.23 8.71
CA THR A 196 -0.40 -6.63 7.39
C THR A 196 0.64 -6.97 6.32
N THR A 197 1.92 -7.10 6.70
CA THR A 197 2.99 -7.52 5.78
C THR A 197 2.75 -8.95 5.30
N VAL A 198 2.41 -9.87 6.21
CA VAL A 198 2.04 -11.26 5.85
C VAL A 198 0.78 -11.29 4.98
N SER A 199 -0.21 -10.45 5.30
CA SER A 199 -1.43 -10.30 4.50
C SER A 199 -1.14 -9.88 3.06
N LEU A 200 -0.23 -8.92 2.87
CA LEU A 200 0.24 -8.50 1.55
C LEU A 200 0.98 -9.64 0.82
N CYS A 201 1.82 -10.41 1.52
CA CYS A 201 2.50 -11.57 0.91
C CYS A 201 1.52 -12.67 0.48
N PHE A 202 0.45 -12.90 1.24
CA PHE A 202 -0.62 -13.80 0.82
C PHE A 202 -1.36 -13.27 -0.40
N LEU A 203 -1.59 -11.95 -0.47
CA LEU A 203 -2.21 -11.30 -1.64
C LEU A 203 -1.40 -11.51 -2.92
N THR A 204 -0.07 -11.38 -2.83
CA THR A 204 0.85 -11.52 -3.97
C THR A 204 1.33 -12.95 -4.23
N GLN A 205 0.75 -13.95 -3.55
CA GLN A 205 1.11 -15.38 -3.69
C GLN A 205 2.57 -15.71 -3.36
N ASN A 206 3.25 -14.88 -2.57
CA ASN A 206 4.64 -15.08 -2.17
C ASN A 206 4.73 -15.93 -0.89
N TYR A 207 4.29 -17.19 -0.97
CA TYR A 207 4.13 -18.05 0.21
C TYR A 207 5.41 -18.43 0.92
N ARG A 208 6.53 -18.54 0.19
CA ARG A 208 7.85 -18.77 0.79
C ARG A 208 8.22 -17.62 1.73
N HIS A 209 8.15 -16.39 1.20
CA HIS A 209 8.47 -15.19 1.97
C HIS A 209 7.50 -14.99 3.15
N ALA A 210 6.21 -15.29 2.95
CA ALA A 210 5.23 -15.27 4.04
C ALA A 210 5.61 -16.24 5.17
N TYR A 211 6.07 -17.46 4.84
CA TYR A 211 6.54 -18.42 5.84
C TYR A 211 7.78 -17.91 6.58
N ASP A 212 8.78 -17.39 5.85
CA ASP A 212 10.00 -16.85 6.45
C ASP A 212 9.69 -15.68 7.41
N LEU A 213 8.73 -14.82 7.08
CA LEU A 213 8.22 -13.77 7.97
C LEU A 213 7.53 -14.33 9.22
N ILE A 214 6.69 -15.34 9.07
CA ILE A 214 5.99 -15.97 10.21
C ILE A 214 6.97 -16.64 11.16
N GLN A 215 8.08 -17.21 10.67
CA GLN A 215 9.14 -17.73 11.55
C GLN A 215 9.74 -16.63 12.42
N LYS A 216 9.86 -15.41 11.90
CA LYS A 216 10.34 -14.24 12.65
C LYS A 216 9.34 -13.70 13.67
N PHE A 217 8.06 -14.06 13.56
CA PHE A 217 7.05 -13.64 14.56
C PHE A 217 7.32 -14.25 15.94
N GLY A 218 8.02 -15.39 16.01
CA GLY A 218 8.43 -15.98 17.29
C GLY A 218 9.41 -15.11 18.09
N ASP A 219 10.15 -14.22 17.42
CA ASP A 219 11.09 -13.29 18.05
C ASP A 219 10.41 -11.97 18.45
N LEU A 220 9.15 -11.74 18.05
CA LEU A 220 8.38 -10.53 18.34
C LEU A 220 7.63 -10.64 19.67
N GLU A 221 7.41 -9.50 20.33
CA GLU A 221 6.58 -9.43 21.54
C GLU A 221 5.11 -9.75 21.21
N VAL A 222 4.57 -10.84 21.77
CA VAL A 222 3.18 -11.25 21.57
C VAL A 222 2.26 -10.36 22.42
N THR A 223 1.68 -9.34 21.79
CA THR A 223 0.69 -8.44 22.41
C THR A 223 -0.75 -8.86 22.07
N VAL A 224 -1.73 -8.41 22.88
CA VAL A 224 -3.16 -8.68 22.61
C VAL A 224 -3.60 -8.08 21.27
N ASP A 225 -3.14 -6.87 20.95
CA ASP A 225 -3.44 -6.20 19.68
C ASP A 225 -2.89 -7.00 18.50
N PHE A 226 -1.66 -7.51 18.61
CA PHE A 226 -1.07 -8.40 17.61
C PHE A 226 -1.89 -9.69 17.41
N LEU A 227 -2.29 -10.36 18.49
CA LEU A 227 -3.12 -11.57 18.39
C LEU A 227 -4.49 -11.29 17.77
N ALA A 228 -5.12 -10.16 18.11
CA ALA A 228 -6.38 -9.75 17.52
C ALA A 228 -6.25 -9.48 16.01
N GLU A 229 -5.12 -8.93 15.56
CA GLU A 229 -4.84 -8.76 14.15
C GLU A 229 -4.61 -10.09 13.42
N VAL A 230 -3.90 -11.04 14.03
CA VAL A 230 -3.74 -12.39 13.46
C VAL A 230 -5.11 -13.09 13.36
N ASP A 231 -5.97 -12.96 14.36
CA ASP A 231 -7.35 -13.47 14.35
C ASP A 231 -8.14 -12.89 13.16
N LYS A 232 -8.09 -11.56 12.98
CA LYS A 232 -8.68 -10.88 11.81
C LYS A 232 -8.10 -11.36 10.48
N LEU A 233 -6.78 -11.57 10.38
CA LEU A 233 -6.15 -12.10 9.16
C LEU A 233 -6.68 -13.50 8.82
N VAL A 234 -6.85 -14.36 9.82
CA VAL A 234 -7.44 -15.69 9.60
C VAL A 234 -8.89 -15.61 9.15
N GLN A 235 -9.69 -14.72 9.72
CA GLN A 235 -11.05 -14.46 9.24
C GLN A 235 -11.03 -13.97 7.77
N LEU A 236 -10.09 -13.10 7.41
CA LEU A 236 -9.92 -12.62 6.04
C LEU A 236 -9.58 -13.74 5.07
N ILE A 237 -8.78 -14.74 5.45
CA ILE A 237 -8.44 -15.90 4.60
C ILE A 237 -9.72 -16.66 4.15
N GLU A 238 -10.77 -16.62 4.96
CA GLU A 238 -12.07 -17.20 4.60
C GLU A 238 -12.96 -16.29 3.72
N CYS A 239 -12.60 -15.01 3.59
CA CYS A 239 -13.32 -14.08 2.73
C CYS A 239 -13.11 -14.39 1.24
N PRO A 240 -14.04 -13.96 0.36
CA PRO A 240 -13.97 -14.22 -1.08
C PRO A 240 -12.67 -13.77 -1.76
N ILE A 241 -12.02 -12.73 -1.24
CA ILE A 241 -10.73 -12.26 -1.77
C ILE A 241 -9.67 -13.36 -1.79
N PHE A 242 -9.59 -14.21 -0.77
CA PHE A 242 -8.61 -15.28 -0.67
C PHE A 242 -9.14 -16.64 -1.16
N THR A 243 -10.20 -16.65 -1.97
CA THR A 243 -10.71 -17.89 -2.60
C THR A 243 -9.62 -18.60 -3.40
N TYR A 244 -8.77 -17.87 -4.11
CA TYR A 244 -7.66 -18.47 -4.86
C TYR A 244 -6.64 -19.14 -3.93
N LEU A 245 -6.33 -18.55 -2.78
CA LEU A 245 -5.41 -19.11 -1.78
C LEU A 245 -5.99 -20.42 -1.24
N ARG A 246 -7.29 -20.45 -0.91
CA ARG A 246 -7.98 -21.66 -0.45
C ARG A 246 -8.01 -22.76 -1.52
N LEU A 247 -8.16 -22.40 -2.79
CA LEU A 247 -8.06 -23.36 -3.90
C LEU A 247 -6.63 -23.89 -4.07
N GLN A 248 -5.61 -23.05 -3.84
CA GLN A 248 -4.21 -23.45 -3.89
C GLN A 248 -3.80 -24.39 -2.74
N LEU A 249 -4.58 -24.47 -1.65
CA LEU A 249 -4.38 -25.46 -0.60
C LEU A 249 -4.61 -26.90 -1.08
N LEU A 250 -5.37 -27.11 -2.15
CA LEU A 250 -5.54 -28.45 -2.72
C LEU A 250 -4.23 -28.96 -3.35
N ASP A 251 -3.38 -28.07 -3.84
CA ASP A 251 -2.12 -28.41 -4.49
C ASP A 251 -0.95 -28.34 -3.49
N VAL A 252 -0.91 -29.34 -2.62
CA VAL A 252 0.11 -29.49 -1.56
C VAL A 252 1.52 -29.58 -2.14
N LYS A 253 1.67 -30.16 -3.33
CA LYS A 253 2.98 -30.42 -3.97
C LYS A 253 3.62 -29.12 -4.46
N ASN A 254 2.83 -28.25 -5.11
CA ASN A 254 3.36 -26.99 -5.63
C ASN A 254 3.39 -25.88 -4.58
N ASN A 255 2.56 -25.95 -3.52
CA ASN A 255 2.47 -24.90 -2.49
C ASN A 255 2.76 -25.39 -1.06
N PRO A 256 3.89 -26.07 -0.77
CA PRO A 256 4.18 -26.57 0.56
C PRO A 256 4.40 -25.46 1.60
N TYR A 257 4.91 -24.30 1.16
CA TYR A 257 5.14 -23.14 2.04
C TYR A 257 3.85 -22.46 2.48
N LEU A 258 2.78 -22.53 1.68
CA LEU A 258 1.48 -21.99 2.07
C LEU A 258 0.93 -22.75 3.29
N ILE A 259 0.97 -24.08 3.24
CA ILE A 259 0.51 -24.92 4.35
C ILE A 259 1.38 -24.69 5.60
N LYS A 260 2.71 -24.62 5.44
CA LYS A 260 3.62 -24.30 6.54
C LYS A 260 3.37 -22.92 7.14
N ALA A 261 3.09 -21.92 6.31
CA ALA A 261 2.73 -20.57 6.77
C ALA A 261 1.43 -20.58 7.57
N LEU A 262 0.37 -21.25 7.06
CA LEU A 262 -0.90 -21.34 7.78
C LEU A 262 -0.80 -22.13 9.09
N TYR A 263 -0.05 -23.23 9.12
CA TYR A 263 0.24 -23.92 10.39
C TYR A 263 1.09 -23.05 11.33
N GLY A 264 2.02 -22.25 10.81
CA GLY A 264 2.76 -21.26 11.60
C GLY A 264 1.82 -20.25 12.27
N LEU A 265 0.86 -19.68 11.53
CA LEU A 265 -0.18 -18.81 12.10
C LEU A 265 -1.04 -19.54 13.13
N LEU A 266 -1.42 -20.80 12.86
CA LEU A 266 -2.19 -21.62 13.79
C LEU A 266 -1.46 -21.81 15.14
N MET A 267 -0.13 -21.96 15.11
CA MET A 267 0.69 -22.14 16.32
C MET A 267 0.89 -20.84 17.11
N LEU A 268 0.71 -19.68 16.48
CA LEU A 268 0.77 -18.38 17.16
C LEU A 268 -0.56 -18.00 17.84
N LEU A 269 -1.67 -18.53 17.35
CA LEU A 269 -2.99 -18.20 17.87
C LEU A 269 -3.27 -18.90 19.21
N PRO A 270 -3.90 -18.21 20.18
CA PRO A 270 -4.56 -18.89 21.29
C PRO A 270 -5.71 -19.77 20.75
N GLN A 271 -6.30 -20.63 21.60
CA GLN A 271 -7.46 -21.46 21.23
C GLN A 271 -8.76 -20.63 21.03
N SER A 272 -8.73 -19.63 20.14
CA SER A 272 -9.83 -18.76 19.76
C SER A 272 -10.71 -19.41 18.68
N SER A 273 -11.79 -18.71 18.30
CA SER A 273 -12.62 -19.08 17.15
C SER A 273 -11.82 -19.10 15.84
N ALA A 274 -10.87 -18.18 15.63
CA ALA A 274 -10.01 -18.22 14.44
C ALA A 274 -9.10 -19.43 14.42
N PHE A 275 -8.57 -19.88 15.57
CA PHE A 275 -7.83 -21.12 15.66
C PHE A 275 -8.68 -22.30 15.18
N GLN A 276 -9.92 -22.42 15.67
CA GLN A 276 -10.84 -23.48 15.24
C GLN A 276 -11.16 -23.39 13.75
N LEU A 277 -11.41 -22.17 13.24
CA LEU A 277 -11.70 -21.91 11.83
C LEU A 277 -10.57 -22.37 10.93
N LEU A 278 -9.33 -21.96 11.23
CA LEU A 278 -8.16 -22.33 10.46
C LEU A 278 -7.82 -23.81 10.60
N SER A 279 -7.93 -24.37 11.81
CA SER A 279 -7.71 -25.80 12.05
C SER A 279 -8.69 -26.65 11.23
N HIS A 280 -9.99 -26.33 11.25
CA HIS A 280 -10.98 -27.05 10.44
C HIS A 280 -10.70 -26.91 8.94
N ARG A 281 -10.29 -25.73 8.47
CA ARG A 281 -9.90 -25.54 7.07
C ARG A 281 -8.69 -26.39 6.68
N LEU A 282 -7.67 -26.45 7.54
CA LEU A 282 -6.46 -27.23 7.31
C LEU A 282 -6.73 -28.75 7.39
N GLN A 283 -7.70 -29.19 8.19
CA GLN A 283 -8.16 -30.59 8.21
C GLN A 283 -8.82 -31.01 6.89
N CYS A 284 -9.39 -30.07 6.14
CA CYS A 284 -9.93 -30.34 4.80
C CYS A 284 -8.84 -30.47 3.71
N VAL A 285 -7.57 -30.16 4.02
CA VAL A 285 -6.49 -30.28 3.05
C VAL A 285 -6.22 -31.77 2.79
N PRO A 286 -6.22 -32.22 1.52
CA PRO A 286 -5.98 -33.62 1.20
C PRO A 286 -4.65 -34.09 1.79
N ASN A 287 -4.62 -35.29 2.38
CA ASN A 287 -3.36 -35.86 2.83
C ASN A 287 -2.43 -36.00 1.60
N PRO A 288 -1.24 -35.37 1.60
CA PRO A 288 -0.31 -35.45 0.47
C PRO A 288 0.04 -36.89 0.08
N GLU A 289 -0.07 -37.85 1.01
CA GLU A 289 0.13 -39.27 0.77
C GLU A 289 -0.98 -39.91 -0.06
N LEU A 290 -2.24 -39.45 0.07
CA LEU A 290 -3.38 -39.97 -0.72
C LEU A 290 -3.32 -39.51 -2.19
N LEU A 291 -2.72 -38.35 -2.45
CA LEU A 291 -2.48 -37.79 -3.79
C LEU A 291 -1.21 -38.34 -4.47
N GLN A 292 -0.48 -39.28 -3.83
CA GLN A 292 0.69 -39.94 -4.43
C GLN A 292 0.30 -41.11 -5.35
N THR A 293 -0.97 -41.49 -5.42
CA THR A 293 -1.36 -42.77 -6.01
C THR A 293 -1.30 -42.85 -7.54
N GLU A 294 -1.21 -41.75 -8.33
CA GLU A 294 -1.23 -41.90 -9.81
C GLU A 294 -0.27 -41.04 -10.67
N ASP A 295 0.52 -40.09 -10.14
CA ASP A 295 1.32 -39.16 -10.98
C ASP A 295 2.85 -39.37 -10.94
N SER A 296 3.33 -40.62 -10.97
CA SER A 296 4.78 -40.90 -11.14
C SER A 296 5.25 -40.96 -12.59
N LEU A 297 4.42 -40.59 -13.58
CA LEU A 297 4.80 -40.63 -15.00
C LEU A 297 4.29 -39.40 -15.75
N LYS A 298 4.92 -38.23 -15.52
CA LYS A 298 5.22 -37.19 -16.53
C LYS A 298 5.81 -35.97 -15.84
N ALA A 299 7.14 -35.96 -15.74
CA ALA A 299 7.87 -34.71 -15.60
C ALA A 299 7.72 -33.91 -16.91
N ALA A 300 7.07 -32.75 -16.85
CA ALA A 300 7.12 -31.72 -17.89
C ALA A 300 6.83 -30.34 -17.27
N PRO A 301 7.26 -29.26 -17.93
CA PRO A 301 8.53 -28.59 -17.70
C PRO A 301 8.42 -27.49 -16.64
N LYS A 302 9.55 -27.19 -16.01
CA LYS A 302 9.75 -25.97 -15.22
C LYS A 302 9.31 -24.77 -16.06
N SER A 303 8.30 -24.03 -15.60
CA SER A 303 8.09 -22.67 -16.06
C SER A 303 9.31 -21.87 -15.64
N GLN A 304 10.27 -21.77 -16.55
CA GLN A 304 11.30 -20.74 -16.52
C GLN A 304 10.56 -19.41 -16.56
N LYS A 305 10.30 -18.81 -15.39
CA LYS A 305 10.12 -17.37 -15.31
C LYS A 305 11.48 -16.78 -15.70
N ALA A 306 11.55 -16.34 -16.95
CA ALA A 306 12.67 -15.62 -17.51
C ALA A 306 13.01 -14.41 -16.62
N ASP A 307 14.31 -14.11 -16.57
CA ASP A 307 14.92 -12.97 -15.88
C ASP A 307 14.10 -11.67 -16.05
N SER A 308 13.34 -11.36 -15.01
CA SER A 308 12.91 -10.00 -14.66
C SER A 308 13.74 -9.59 -13.44
N PRO A 309 13.93 -8.29 -13.13
CA PRO A 309 14.66 -7.88 -11.94
C PRO A 309 13.99 -8.54 -10.73
N SER A 310 14.62 -9.61 -10.24
CA SER A 310 14.09 -10.44 -9.17
C SER A 310 13.96 -9.57 -7.94
N ILE A 311 12.73 -9.40 -7.43
CA ILE A 311 12.50 -8.77 -6.13
C ILE A 311 13.46 -9.41 -5.11
N ASP A 312 14.28 -8.60 -4.46
CA ASP A 312 15.22 -9.07 -3.45
C ASP A 312 14.46 -9.28 -2.12
N TYR A 313 13.89 -10.47 -1.97
CA TYR A 313 13.19 -10.85 -0.75
C TYR A 313 14.11 -10.88 0.49
N ALA A 314 15.43 -11.03 0.32
CA ALA A 314 16.36 -11.01 1.44
C ALA A 314 16.56 -9.58 1.95
N GLU A 315 16.71 -8.59 1.06
CA GLU A 315 16.71 -7.16 1.42
C GLU A 315 15.41 -6.77 2.14
N LEU A 316 14.27 -7.20 1.60
CA LEU A 316 12.96 -6.93 2.20
C LEU A 316 12.83 -7.51 3.61
N LEU A 317 13.33 -8.74 3.83
CA LEU A 317 13.32 -9.36 5.15
C LEU A 317 14.22 -8.61 6.14
N GLN A 318 15.40 -8.18 5.72
CA GLN A 318 16.30 -7.37 6.56
C GLN A 318 15.67 -6.02 6.93
N HIS A 319 14.98 -5.38 5.98
CA HIS A 319 14.24 -4.15 6.24
C HIS A 319 13.10 -4.38 7.24
N PHE A 320 12.36 -5.48 7.10
CA PHE A 320 11.33 -5.88 8.06
C PHE A 320 11.88 -6.01 9.48
N GLU A 321 12.97 -6.75 9.67
CA GLU A 321 13.62 -6.93 10.98
C GLU A 321 14.06 -5.58 11.58
N LYS A 322 14.67 -4.71 10.76
CA LYS A 322 15.10 -3.38 11.19
C LYS A 322 13.93 -2.51 11.67
N VAL A 323 12.82 -2.50 10.94
CA VAL A 323 11.64 -1.71 11.31
C VAL A 323 10.99 -2.26 12.58
N GLN A 324 10.85 -3.58 12.70
CA GLN A 324 10.29 -4.21 13.90
C GLN A 324 11.16 -3.97 15.15
N ASN A 325 12.49 -4.03 15.02
CA ASN A 325 13.41 -3.70 16.11
C ASN A 325 13.27 -2.23 16.54
N LYS A 326 13.11 -1.30 15.59
CA LYS A 326 12.85 0.12 15.91
C LYS A 326 11.56 0.30 16.72
N HIS A 327 10.49 -0.42 16.37
CA HIS A 327 9.24 -0.43 17.14
C HIS A 327 9.43 -0.98 18.55
N LEU A 328 10.17 -2.08 18.69
CA LEU A 328 10.50 -2.69 19.97
C LEU A 328 11.29 -1.71 20.87
N GLU A 329 12.32 -1.06 20.33
CA GLU A 329 13.14 -0.07 21.04
C GLU A 329 12.30 1.10 21.55
N VAL A 330 11.44 1.69 20.69
CA VAL A 330 10.57 2.81 21.07
C VAL A 330 9.58 2.40 22.14
N ARG A 331 9.05 1.18 22.09
CA ARG A 331 8.13 0.64 23.10
C ARG A 331 8.84 0.43 24.44
N HIS A 332 10.05 -0.13 24.45
CA HIS A 332 10.86 -0.27 25.66
C HIS A 332 11.26 1.08 26.26
N GLN A 333 11.62 2.07 25.45
CA GLN A 333 11.93 3.43 25.92
C GLN A 333 10.71 4.11 26.57
N ARG A 334 9.50 3.90 26.03
CA ARG A 334 8.25 4.41 26.62
C ARG A 334 7.93 3.71 27.94
N SER A 335 8.09 2.38 28.01
CA SER A 335 7.88 1.60 29.24
C SER A 335 8.86 2.01 30.35
N GLY A 336 10.15 2.15 30.03
CA GLY A 336 11.18 2.57 30.98
C GLY A 336 11.06 4.02 31.47
N ARG A 337 10.44 4.92 30.69
CA ARG A 337 10.11 6.29 31.14
C ARG A 337 8.92 6.31 32.10
N GLY A 338 7.95 5.41 31.96
CA GLY A 338 6.81 5.27 32.88
C GLY A 338 7.27 4.89 34.29
N ASP A 339 8.13 3.87 34.41
CA ASP A 339 8.69 3.42 35.69
C ASP A 339 9.52 4.49 36.42
N HIS A 340 10.17 5.39 35.67
CA HIS A 340 11.00 6.44 36.25
C HIS A 340 10.19 7.66 36.76
N LEU A 341 8.98 7.87 36.24
CA LEU A 341 8.04 8.88 36.71
C LEU A 341 7.28 8.38 37.95
N ASP A 342 6.85 7.12 37.98
CA ASP A 342 6.17 6.55 39.16
C ASP A 342 7.09 6.45 40.38
N ARG A 343 8.41 6.22 40.19
CA ARG A 343 9.38 6.29 41.29
C ARG A 343 9.61 7.69 41.85
N ARG A 344 9.27 8.76 41.13
CA ARG A 344 9.40 10.15 41.60
C ARG A 344 8.15 10.68 42.30
N VAL A 345 7.00 10.00 42.18
CA VAL A 345 5.75 10.38 42.87
C VAL A 345 5.62 9.69 44.23
N VAL A 346 6.48 8.69 44.52
CA VAL A 346 6.49 7.90 45.77
C VAL A 346 7.60 8.33 46.75
N LEU A 347 8.28 9.47 46.52
CA LEU A 347 9.24 10.09 47.44
C LEU A 347 8.80 11.52 47.73
#